data_AF-A0A835M1Z0-F1
#
_entry.id   AF-A0A835M1Z0-F1
#
_cell.length_a   1.000
_cell.length_b   1.000
_cell.length_c   1.000
_cell.angle_alpha   90.00
_cell.angle_beta   90.00
_cell.angle_gamma   90.00
#
_symmetry.space_group_name_H-M   'P 1'
#
loop_
_entity.id
_entity.type
_entity.pdbx_description
1 polymer ?
#
loop_
_entity_poly.entity_id
_entity_poly.type
_entity_poly.pdbx_seq_one_letter_code
_entity_poly.pdbx_strand_id
1 'polypeptide(L)'
;MMTVTLSLSLMSSSTSKLVTFSSTRPISKLFFSTQLLLSNHIHIMNNIASNSQPKPHSSTTSFHVPSLSSDEVDQITNETFQRYTTSSNVERNGAGVAIVWFRNDLRLLDNEALYRAWMSSEAVLPVYCVDPRLFGTTHYFGFPKTGALRAQFLIECLHDLKKNLMKRGLNLLIQNGKPEDVIPSIAKAIGAHTVYAHTETCCEELTVERRVRKGLQNVAGQPRGPNGKPRA
;
A
#
# COMPACT_ATOMS: atom_id res chain seq x y z
N MET A 1 -51.96 26.15 -15.58
CA MET A 1 -51.35 25.08 -16.41
C MET A 1 -51.13 25.69 -17.79
N MET A 2 -50.05 26.45 -18.02
CA MET A 2 -48.63 26.05 -18.16
C MET A 2 -48.32 25.33 -19.48
N THR A 3 -47.48 25.97 -20.29
CA THR A 3 -47.00 25.51 -21.60
C THR A 3 -45.47 25.52 -21.67
N VAL A 4 -44.90 24.32 -21.84
CA VAL A 4 -43.86 23.98 -22.86
C VAL A 4 -42.54 24.79 -22.92
N THR A 5 -41.40 24.10 -22.69
CA THR A 5 -39.99 24.41 -23.05
C THR A 5 -39.31 25.61 -22.36
N LEU A 6 -37.98 25.68 -22.10
CA LEU A 6 -36.79 24.83 -22.35
C LEU A 6 -35.83 24.97 -21.10
N SER A 7 -34.52 24.63 -20.96
CA SER A 7 -33.43 24.17 -21.84
C SER A 7 -32.28 23.41 -21.08
N LEU A 8 -31.08 23.35 -21.67
CA LEU A 8 -29.86 22.61 -21.29
C LEU A 8 -28.90 23.34 -20.32
N SER A 9 -28.09 22.55 -19.60
CA SER A 9 -26.62 22.65 -19.71
C SER A 9 -25.92 21.32 -19.36
N LEU A 10 -24.73 21.08 -19.93
CA LEU A 10 -23.85 19.94 -19.66
C LEU A 10 -22.66 20.40 -18.79
N MET A 11 -21.99 19.47 -18.09
CA MET A 11 -20.56 19.16 -18.34
C MET A 11 -20.01 18.00 -17.49
N SER A 12 -18.96 17.36 -18.03
CA SER A 12 -18.12 16.26 -17.49
C SER A 12 -17.67 16.46 -16.02
N SER A 13 -17.56 15.45 -15.14
CA SER A 13 -16.45 14.47 -15.15
C SER A 13 -16.54 13.37 -14.06
N SER A 14 -16.01 12.18 -14.37
CA SER A 14 -15.59 11.06 -13.50
C SER A 14 -16.23 10.89 -12.10
N THR A 15 -17.19 9.95 -11.97
CA THR A 15 -17.84 9.61 -10.69
C THR A 15 -17.20 8.43 -9.96
N SER A 16 -16.37 8.68 -8.94
CA SER A 16 -15.95 7.65 -7.97
C SER A 16 -17.10 7.36 -6.99
N LYS A 17 -17.67 6.15 -7.06
CA LYS A 17 -18.86 5.78 -6.27
C LYS A 17 -18.51 5.47 -4.81
N LEU A 18 -18.96 6.31 -3.87
CA LEU A 18 -18.93 6.02 -2.43
C LEU A 18 -19.96 4.94 -2.05
N VAL A 19 -19.63 4.20 -1.00
CA VAL A 19 -20.59 3.47 -0.14
C VAL A 19 -20.12 3.69 1.30
N THR A 20 -21.01 4.13 2.19
CA THR A 20 -20.68 4.49 3.58
C THR A 20 -21.55 3.72 4.57
N PHE A 21 -20.95 3.28 5.68
CA PHE A 21 -21.64 2.69 6.83
C PHE A 21 -20.85 3.02 8.11
N SER A 22 -21.57 3.34 9.19
CA SER A 22 -20.98 3.71 10.49
C SER A 22 -21.07 2.58 11.52
N SER A 23 -20.05 2.47 12.37
CA SER A 23 -20.11 1.70 13.62
C SER A 23 -18.96 2.12 14.53
N THR A 24 -19.26 2.55 15.75
CA THR A 24 -18.30 3.11 16.71
C THR A 24 -18.18 2.23 17.96
N ARG A 25 -17.01 1.61 18.19
CA ARG A 25 -16.56 1.09 19.50
C ARG A 25 -15.02 1.12 19.59
N PRO A 26 -14.43 1.43 20.75
CA PRO A 26 -12.98 1.59 20.90
C PRO A 26 -12.22 0.26 20.91
N ILE A 27 -10.97 0.28 20.46
CA ILE A 27 -10.10 -0.91 20.37
C ILE A 27 -9.11 -0.93 21.54
N SER A 28 -9.20 -1.96 22.39
CA SER A 28 -8.25 -2.22 23.47
C SER A 28 -7.01 -2.97 22.95
N LYS A 29 -5.82 -2.36 23.15
CA LYS A 29 -4.46 -2.92 23.05
C LYS A 29 -4.35 -4.41 22.64
N LEU A 30 -4.00 -4.67 21.38
CA LEU A 30 -3.53 -5.98 20.92
C LEU A 30 -2.02 -5.95 20.70
N PHE A 31 -1.27 -6.61 21.59
CA PHE A 31 0.15 -6.90 21.40
C PHE A 31 0.30 -8.09 20.43
N PHE A 32 0.88 -7.86 19.25
CA PHE A 32 1.36 -8.93 18.37
C PHE A 32 2.88 -8.95 18.38
N SER A 33 3.44 -9.97 19.04
CA SER A 33 4.88 -10.23 19.01
C SER A 33 5.27 -10.82 17.65
N THR A 34 6.03 -10.08 16.86
CA THR A 34 6.55 -10.55 15.57
C THR A 34 7.99 -11.04 15.73
N GLN A 35 8.18 -12.31 16.08
CA GLN A 35 9.50 -12.94 15.90
C GLN A 35 9.74 -13.20 14.41
N LEU A 36 10.81 -12.60 13.88
CA LEU A 36 11.16 -12.65 12.47
C LEU A 36 12.02 -13.89 12.18
N LEU A 37 11.46 -14.86 11.45
CA LEU A 37 12.22 -15.97 10.88
C LEU A 37 12.16 -15.94 9.34
N LEU A 38 12.82 -14.93 8.76
CA LEU A 38 13.26 -14.99 7.37
C LEU A 38 14.76 -15.35 7.34
N SER A 39 15.03 -16.64 7.40
CA SER A 39 16.33 -17.23 7.10
C SER A 39 16.14 -18.39 6.12
N ASN A 40 17.21 -18.76 5.40
CA ASN A 40 17.28 -19.90 4.49
C ASN A 40 16.35 -19.87 3.25
N HIS A 41 16.52 -18.89 2.35
CA HIS A 41 16.24 -19.17 0.91
C HIS A 41 17.07 -18.41 -0.15
N ILE A 42 18.20 -17.77 0.21
CA ILE A 42 19.13 -17.13 -0.75
C ILE A 42 20.45 -17.93 -0.79
N HIS A 43 20.38 -19.18 -1.28
CA HIS A 43 21.57 -20.04 -1.40
C HIS A 43 21.60 -20.99 -2.62
N ILE A 44 20.62 -20.91 -3.52
CA ILE A 44 20.44 -21.87 -4.64
C ILE A 44 20.82 -21.26 -6.02
N MET A 45 21.22 -19.99 -6.08
CA MET A 45 21.49 -19.26 -7.34
C MET A 45 22.93 -18.70 -7.47
N ASN A 46 23.91 -19.27 -6.76
CA ASN A 46 25.30 -18.76 -6.77
C ASN A 46 26.39 -19.83 -7.02
N ASN A 47 26.03 -20.96 -7.64
CA ASN A 47 26.93 -22.12 -7.80
C ASN A 47 27.08 -22.62 -9.26
N ILE A 48 27.05 -21.70 -10.22
CA ILE A 48 27.49 -21.94 -11.62
C ILE A 48 28.49 -20.83 -11.97
N ALA A 49 29.62 -20.82 -11.28
CA ALA A 49 30.70 -19.85 -11.42
C ALA A 49 32.09 -20.46 -11.15
N SER A 50 32.26 -21.74 -11.45
CA SER A 50 33.54 -22.45 -11.32
C SER A 50 34.32 -22.42 -12.64
N ASN A 51 35.61 -22.11 -12.53
CA ASN A 51 36.63 -22.22 -13.59
C ASN A 51 36.60 -21.20 -14.76
N SER A 52 36.61 -19.91 -14.45
CA SER A 52 37.26 -18.91 -15.31
C SER A 52 38.04 -17.87 -14.49
N GLN A 53 39.32 -17.66 -14.82
CA GLN A 53 40.15 -16.61 -14.22
C GLN A 53 39.60 -15.20 -14.57
N PRO A 54 39.46 -14.28 -13.61
CA PRO A 54 38.94 -12.94 -13.88
C PRO A 54 39.96 -12.11 -14.66
N LYS A 55 39.71 -11.91 -15.96
CA LYS A 55 40.49 -10.96 -16.78
C LYS A 55 40.19 -9.52 -16.34
N PRO A 56 41.19 -8.63 -16.24
CA PRO A 56 40.98 -7.23 -15.90
C PRO A 56 40.33 -6.47 -17.07
N HIS A 57 39.01 -6.41 -17.09
CA HIS A 57 38.23 -5.68 -18.09
C HIS A 57 37.25 -4.72 -17.42
N SER A 58 37.45 -3.42 -17.67
CA SER A 58 36.62 -2.29 -17.23
C SER A 58 36.41 -2.15 -15.71
N SER A 59 36.98 -1.08 -15.14
CA SER A 59 36.59 -0.57 -13.82
C SER A 59 35.13 -0.10 -13.87
N THR A 60 34.21 -0.91 -13.36
CA THR A 60 32.78 -0.56 -13.31
C THR A 60 32.57 0.62 -12.36
N THR A 61 32.29 1.79 -12.92
CA THR A 61 32.08 3.04 -12.17
C THR A 61 30.68 3.08 -11.54
N SER A 62 30.51 2.42 -10.39
CA SER A 62 29.30 2.52 -9.58
C SER A 62 29.23 3.86 -8.85
N PHE A 63 28.29 4.72 -9.23
CA PHE A 63 28.00 5.98 -8.54
C PHE A 63 26.90 5.78 -7.49
N HIS A 64 27.11 6.32 -6.28
CA HIS A 64 26.07 6.35 -5.25
C HIS A 64 25.05 7.46 -5.55
N VAL A 65 23.77 7.13 -5.59
CA VAL A 65 22.68 8.06 -5.94
C VAL A 65 21.55 7.95 -4.90
N PRO A 66 21.19 9.04 -4.19
CA PRO A 66 21.83 10.35 -4.21
C PRO A 66 23.26 10.30 -3.65
N SER A 67 24.14 11.23 -4.04
CA SER A 67 25.54 11.28 -3.57
C SER A 67 25.71 11.81 -2.14
N LEU A 68 24.64 11.76 -1.34
CA LEU A 68 24.54 12.29 0.02
C LEU A 68 24.73 11.17 1.05
N SER A 69 25.18 11.53 2.25
CA SER A 69 25.16 10.63 3.41
C SER A 69 23.73 10.37 3.91
N SER A 70 23.55 9.30 4.70
CA SER A 70 22.23 8.98 5.27
C SER A 70 21.67 10.09 6.16
N ASP A 71 22.55 10.82 6.86
CA ASP A 71 22.15 11.87 7.81
C ASP A 71 21.71 13.15 7.07
N GLU A 72 22.41 13.53 5.99
CA GLU A 72 21.97 14.60 5.07
C GLU A 72 20.63 14.26 4.41
N VAL A 73 20.43 13.01 3.99
CA VAL A 73 19.14 12.54 3.44
C VAL A 73 18.02 12.62 4.47
N ASP A 74 18.24 12.17 5.71
CA ASP A 74 17.24 12.30 6.79
C ASP A 74 16.93 13.77 7.10
N GLN A 75 17.94 14.65 7.15
CA GLN A 75 17.74 16.09 7.36
C GLN A 75 16.90 16.71 6.25
N ILE A 76 17.31 16.57 4.98
CA ILE A 76 16.61 17.13 3.82
C ILE A 76 15.19 16.56 3.71
N THR A 77 15.00 15.30 4.05
CA THR A 77 13.67 14.66 4.15
C THR A 77 12.81 15.33 5.22
N ASN A 78 13.35 15.54 6.43
CA ASN A 78 12.62 16.17 7.54
C ASN A 78 12.26 17.64 7.23
N GLU A 79 13.21 18.42 6.68
CA GLU A 79 12.97 19.81 6.23
C GLU A 79 11.91 19.87 5.12
N THR A 80 11.95 18.94 4.17
CA THR A 80 10.98 18.89 3.07
C THR A 80 9.59 18.50 3.57
N PHE A 81 9.50 17.61 4.56
CA PHE A 81 8.25 17.36 5.25
C PHE A 81 7.73 18.60 5.98
N GLN A 82 8.58 19.36 6.69
CA GLN A 82 8.16 20.61 7.35
C GLN A 82 7.64 21.64 6.33
N ARG A 83 8.35 21.82 5.21
CA ARG A 83 8.00 22.75 4.11
C ARG A 83 6.62 22.48 3.50
N TYR A 84 6.18 21.22 3.46
CA TYR A 84 4.90 20.81 2.89
C TYR A 84 3.83 20.39 3.93
N THR A 85 4.10 20.54 5.24
CA THR A 85 3.10 20.31 6.28
C THR A 85 2.39 21.61 6.63
N THR A 86 1.09 21.71 6.35
CA THR A 86 0.29 22.89 6.71
C THR A 86 0.06 22.96 8.22
N SER A 87 0.31 24.12 8.83
CA SER A 87 0.14 24.37 10.28
C SER A 87 -1.33 24.40 10.77
N SER A 88 -2.29 24.04 9.92
CA SER A 88 -3.72 24.03 10.23
C SER A 88 -4.10 22.75 10.98
N ASN A 89 -4.64 22.88 12.19
CA ASN A 89 -5.39 21.78 12.82
C ASN A 89 -6.63 21.48 11.96
N VAL A 90 -6.66 20.30 11.35
CA VAL A 90 -7.82 19.84 10.57
C VAL A 90 -8.69 18.95 11.45
N GLU A 91 -9.95 19.33 11.64
CA GLU A 91 -10.91 18.55 12.41
C GLU A 91 -11.22 17.21 11.72
N ARG A 92 -10.91 16.10 12.39
CA ARG A 92 -11.13 14.75 11.88
C ARG A 92 -12.48 14.22 12.31
N ASN A 93 -13.51 14.54 11.54
CA ASN A 93 -14.89 14.05 11.73
C ASN A 93 -15.13 12.65 11.13
N GLY A 94 -14.05 11.91 10.86
CA GLY A 94 -14.06 10.54 10.36
C GLY A 94 -14.36 9.49 11.45
N ALA A 95 -14.87 8.33 11.06
CA ALA A 95 -15.32 7.30 12.01
C ALA A 95 -14.79 5.90 11.68
N GLY A 96 -14.37 5.15 12.71
CA GLY A 96 -13.89 3.78 12.56
C GLY A 96 -12.55 3.66 11.82
N VAL A 97 -12.23 2.44 11.37
CA VAL A 97 -10.90 2.11 10.81
C VAL A 97 -10.92 2.11 9.28
N ALA A 98 -9.98 2.82 8.64
CA ALA A 98 -9.71 2.72 7.20
C ALA A 98 -8.39 1.98 6.93
N ILE A 99 -8.32 1.25 5.82
CA ILE A 99 -7.07 0.67 5.31
C ILE A 99 -6.55 1.55 4.17
N VAL A 100 -5.24 1.83 4.16
CA VAL A 100 -4.54 2.38 2.99
C VAL A 100 -3.66 1.30 2.42
N TRP A 101 -4.04 0.74 1.27
CA TRP A 101 -3.29 -0.28 0.56
C TRP A 101 -2.27 0.38 -0.38
N PHE A 102 -1.01 0.36 0.04
CA PHE A 102 0.15 0.83 -0.71
C PHE A 102 0.59 -0.18 -1.78
N ARG A 103 1.03 0.35 -2.92
CA ARG A 103 1.45 -0.37 -4.14
C ARG A 103 2.73 0.25 -4.71
N ASN A 104 2.65 0.93 -5.85
CA ASN A 104 3.76 1.71 -6.43
C ASN A 104 3.85 3.14 -5.83
N ASP A 105 2.89 3.54 -4.99
CA ASP A 105 2.72 4.85 -4.37
C ASP A 105 3.40 4.96 -3.00
N LEU A 106 4.64 4.47 -2.87
CA LEU A 106 5.39 4.35 -1.61
C LEU A 106 5.90 5.70 -1.03
N ARG A 107 5.00 6.69 -0.89
CA ARG A 107 5.26 8.05 -0.43
C ARG A 107 4.22 8.53 0.58
N LEU A 108 4.61 9.44 1.47
CA LEU A 108 3.69 10.14 2.38
C LEU A 108 3.29 11.52 1.84
N LEU A 109 4.24 12.27 1.26
CA LEU A 109 3.97 13.55 0.60
C LEU A 109 3.13 13.33 -0.65
N ASP A 110 2.18 14.26 -0.87
CA ASP A 110 1.26 14.25 -2.02
C ASP A 110 0.61 12.87 -2.27
N ASN A 111 0.11 12.23 -1.20
CA ASN A 111 -0.58 10.95 -1.29
C ASN A 111 -2.07 11.13 -0.99
N GLU A 112 -2.88 11.29 -2.05
CA GLU A 112 -4.32 11.51 -1.92
C GLU A 112 -5.03 10.32 -1.24
N ALA A 113 -4.63 9.07 -1.51
CA ALA A 113 -5.23 7.90 -0.88
C ALA A 113 -5.02 7.89 0.65
N LEU A 114 -3.82 8.27 1.11
CA LEU A 114 -3.50 8.44 2.52
C LEU A 114 -4.27 9.62 3.15
N TYR A 115 -4.32 10.77 2.46
CA TYR A 115 -5.04 11.96 2.94
C TYR A 115 -6.55 11.71 3.07
N ARG A 116 -7.19 11.15 2.03
CA ARG A 116 -8.62 10.81 2.06
C ARG A 116 -8.95 9.82 3.17
N ALA A 117 -8.10 8.82 3.41
CA ALA A 117 -8.27 7.87 4.51
C ALA A 117 -8.11 8.54 5.89
N TRP A 118 -7.12 9.43 6.05
CA TRP A 118 -6.89 10.16 7.30
C TRP A 118 -8.05 11.09 7.66
N MET A 119 -8.64 11.74 6.66
CA MET A 119 -9.83 12.60 6.80
C MET A 119 -11.12 11.82 7.10
N SER A 120 -11.32 10.63 6.49
CA SER A 120 -12.58 9.88 6.58
C SER A 120 -12.67 8.91 7.77
N SER A 121 -11.55 8.62 8.42
CA SER A 121 -11.46 7.62 9.50
C SER A 121 -11.02 8.22 10.83
N GLU A 122 -11.29 7.48 11.90
CA GLU A 122 -10.70 7.71 13.23
C GLU A 122 -9.25 7.19 13.23
N ALA A 123 -9.05 5.95 12.76
CA ALA A 123 -7.76 5.28 12.68
C ALA A 123 -7.45 4.77 11.26
N VAL A 124 -6.19 4.92 10.83
CA VAL A 124 -5.68 4.46 9.54
C VAL A 124 -4.72 3.29 9.74
N LEU A 125 -4.89 2.22 8.95
CA LEU A 125 -3.93 1.12 8.84
C LEU A 125 -3.26 1.13 7.45
N PRO A 126 -2.01 1.61 7.33
CA PRO A 126 -1.16 1.39 6.16
C PRO A 126 -0.83 -0.11 5.99
N VAL A 127 -1.11 -0.66 4.80
CA VAL A 127 -0.84 -2.05 4.45
C VAL A 127 -0.08 -2.13 3.12
N TYR A 128 0.98 -2.91 3.07
CA TYR A 128 1.65 -3.33 1.83
C TYR A 128 1.57 -4.86 1.67
N CYS A 129 1.23 -5.32 0.47
CA CYS A 129 1.15 -6.74 0.15
C CYS A 129 2.29 -7.15 -0.77
N VAL A 130 3.21 -8.00 -0.28
CA VAL A 130 4.27 -8.61 -1.08
C VAL A 130 3.63 -9.72 -1.93
N ASP A 131 3.16 -9.35 -3.12
CA ASP A 131 2.46 -10.23 -4.03
C ASP A 131 3.43 -11.22 -4.71
N PRO A 132 3.25 -12.55 -4.55
CA PRO A 132 4.12 -13.54 -5.18
C PRO A 132 4.15 -13.44 -6.71
N ARG A 133 3.13 -12.87 -7.36
CA ARG A 133 3.10 -12.64 -8.81
C ARG A 133 4.15 -11.65 -9.30
N LEU A 134 4.68 -10.78 -8.44
CA LEU A 134 5.75 -9.84 -8.81
C LEU A 134 7.12 -10.54 -8.95
N PHE A 135 7.28 -11.69 -8.30
CA PHE A 135 8.50 -12.50 -8.28
C PHE A 135 8.39 -13.78 -9.13
N GLY A 136 7.33 -13.90 -9.93
CA GLY A 136 7.20 -14.90 -10.98
C GLY A 136 8.00 -14.53 -12.24
N THR A 137 7.55 -15.01 -13.39
CA THR A 137 8.19 -14.81 -14.69
C THR A 137 7.45 -13.80 -15.58
N THR A 138 8.13 -13.26 -16.59
CA THR A 138 7.54 -12.40 -17.62
C THR A 138 6.70 -13.20 -18.61
N HIS A 139 5.58 -12.60 -19.05
CA HIS A 139 4.49 -13.27 -19.77
C HIS A 139 4.91 -14.08 -21.01
N TYR A 140 5.86 -13.57 -21.81
CA TYR A 140 6.23 -14.18 -23.10
C TYR A 140 7.57 -14.91 -23.10
N PHE A 141 8.53 -14.49 -22.26
CA PHE A 141 9.93 -14.91 -22.39
C PHE A 141 10.50 -15.60 -21.13
N GLY A 142 9.70 -15.79 -20.09
CA GLY A 142 10.11 -16.57 -18.92
C GLY A 142 11.14 -15.92 -17.98
N PHE A 143 11.69 -14.74 -18.33
CA PHE A 143 12.65 -14.01 -17.49
C PHE A 143 12.05 -13.66 -16.11
N PRO A 144 12.86 -13.51 -15.04
CA PRO A 144 12.37 -13.05 -13.73
C PRO A 144 11.66 -11.70 -13.84
N LYS A 145 10.42 -11.62 -13.34
CA LYS A 145 9.55 -10.43 -13.48
C LYS A 145 10.00 -9.25 -12.59
N THR A 146 10.70 -9.55 -11.51
CA THR A 146 11.45 -8.56 -10.71
C THR A 146 12.86 -9.09 -10.49
N GLY A 147 13.85 -8.47 -11.15
CA GLY A 147 15.27 -8.80 -10.96
C GLY A 147 15.80 -8.32 -9.61
N ALA A 148 16.90 -8.93 -9.15
CA ALA A 148 17.44 -8.74 -7.80
C ALA A 148 17.65 -7.27 -7.40
N LEU A 149 18.19 -6.43 -8.29
CA LEU A 149 18.41 -4.99 -8.02
C LEU A 149 17.09 -4.24 -7.73
N ARG A 150 16.02 -4.54 -8.48
CA ARG A 150 14.69 -3.94 -8.24
C ARG A 150 14.02 -4.50 -6.99
N ALA A 151 14.27 -5.78 -6.66
CA ALA A 151 13.80 -6.39 -5.42
C ALA A 151 14.46 -5.74 -4.18
N GLN A 152 15.77 -5.50 -4.24
CA GLN A 152 16.53 -4.80 -3.20
C GLN A 152 16.03 -3.36 -3.00
N PHE A 153 15.92 -2.59 -4.10
CA PHE A 153 15.39 -1.23 -4.06
C PHE A 153 13.96 -1.17 -3.48
N LEU A 154 13.10 -2.15 -3.80
CA LEU A 154 11.76 -2.24 -3.21
C LEU A 154 11.79 -2.47 -1.69
N ILE A 155 12.72 -3.29 -1.19
CA ILE A 155 12.89 -3.49 0.26
C ILE A 155 13.34 -2.20 0.94
N GLU A 156 14.23 -1.44 0.32
CA GLU A 156 14.70 -0.13 0.78
C GLU A 156 13.55 0.91 0.82
N CYS A 157 12.74 1.01 -0.24
CA CYS A 157 11.55 1.87 -0.26
C CYS A 157 10.53 1.49 0.83
N LEU A 158 10.32 0.19 1.09
CA LEU A 158 9.41 -0.27 2.15
C LEU A 158 9.95 0.01 3.55
N HIS A 159 11.28 -0.04 3.73
CA HIS A 159 11.93 0.34 4.98
C HIS A 159 11.77 1.84 5.25
N ASP A 160 12.05 2.71 4.27
CA ASP A 160 11.89 4.15 4.42
C ASP A 160 10.42 4.57 4.61
N LEU A 161 9.49 4.01 3.83
CA LEU A 161 8.05 4.24 4.00
C LEU A 161 7.62 3.92 5.43
N LYS A 162 8.06 2.79 5.99
CA LYS A 162 7.79 2.40 7.37
C LYS A 162 8.42 3.37 8.38
N LYS A 163 9.69 3.74 8.20
CA LYS A 163 10.42 4.73 9.02
C LYS A 163 9.67 6.08 9.05
N ASN A 164 9.27 6.60 7.90
CA ASN A 164 8.61 7.90 7.78
C ASN A 164 7.13 7.89 8.21
N LEU A 165 6.45 6.73 8.20
CA LEU A 165 5.15 6.53 8.87
C LEU A 165 5.31 6.47 10.40
N MET A 166 6.34 5.78 10.91
CA MET A 166 6.63 5.69 12.35
C MET A 166 7.01 7.04 12.96
N LYS A 167 7.74 7.91 12.24
CA LYS A 167 7.95 9.33 12.59
C LYS A 167 6.63 10.13 12.79
N ARG A 168 5.47 9.58 12.42
CA ARG A 168 4.14 10.21 12.47
C ARG A 168 3.11 9.43 13.29
N GLY A 169 3.55 8.46 14.09
CA GLY A 169 2.66 7.65 14.94
C GLY A 169 1.83 6.60 14.18
N LEU A 170 2.09 6.38 12.88
CA LEU A 170 1.55 5.27 12.11
C LEU A 170 2.58 4.13 12.01
N ASN A 171 2.22 3.02 11.37
CA ASN A 171 3.13 1.92 11.08
C ASN A 171 2.72 1.24 9.77
N LEU A 172 3.65 0.54 9.10
CA LEU A 172 3.36 -0.19 7.87
C LEU A 172 3.22 -1.69 8.16
N LEU A 173 2.02 -2.23 7.95
CA LEU A 173 1.78 -3.67 7.97
C LEU A 173 2.19 -4.27 6.63
N ILE A 174 3.33 -4.96 6.60
CA ILE A 174 3.83 -5.68 5.43
C ILE A 174 3.39 -7.15 5.57
N GLN A 175 2.69 -7.68 4.56
CA GLN A 175 2.21 -9.07 4.53
C GLN A 175 2.55 -9.75 3.20
N ASN A 176 3.01 -10.99 3.23
CA ASN A 176 3.23 -11.80 2.02
C ASN A 176 1.93 -12.47 1.58
N GLY A 177 1.57 -12.35 0.31
CA GLY A 177 0.35 -12.93 -0.25
C GLY A 177 -0.30 -12.06 -1.31
N LYS A 178 -1.33 -12.58 -1.97
CA LYS A 178 -2.09 -11.84 -2.99
C LYS A 178 -2.98 -10.79 -2.30
N PRO A 179 -3.04 -9.54 -2.79
CA PRO A 179 -3.91 -8.52 -2.22
C PRO A 179 -5.39 -8.94 -2.16
N GLU A 180 -5.89 -9.70 -3.14
CA GLU A 180 -7.28 -10.17 -3.14
C GLU A 180 -7.65 -11.16 -2.02
N ASP A 181 -6.65 -11.81 -1.41
CA ASP A 181 -6.84 -12.71 -0.27
C ASP A 181 -6.52 -11.97 1.06
N VAL A 182 -5.44 -11.18 1.07
CA VAL A 182 -4.91 -10.50 2.27
C VAL A 182 -5.77 -9.30 2.69
N ILE A 183 -6.13 -8.40 1.75
CA ILE A 183 -6.84 -7.16 2.09
C ILE A 183 -8.25 -7.42 2.65
N PRO A 184 -9.09 -8.31 2.08
CA PRO A 184 -10.39 -8.63 2.67
C PRO A 184 -10.29 -9.36 4.03
N SER A 185 -9.24 -10.16 4.24
CA SER A 185 -8.97 -10.82 5.53
C SER A 185 -8.68 -9.79 6.62
N ILE A 186 -7.77 -8.85 6.36
CA ILE A 186 -7.44 -7.74 7.29
C ILE A 186 -8.69 -6.88 7.53
N ALA A 187 -9.44 -6.52 6.48
CA ALA A 187 -10.66 -5.73 6.60
C ALA A 187 -11.72 -6.41 7.49
N LYS A 188 -11.90 -7.74 7.37
CA LYS A 188 -12.79 -8.52 8.23
C LYS A 188 -12.29 -8.56 9.68
N ALA A 189 -10.98 -8.71 9.90
CA ALA A 189 -10.38 -8.84 11.22
C ALA A 189 -10.44 -7.54 12.05
N ILE A 190 -10.18 -6.38 11.44
CA ILE A 190 -10.19 -5.07 12.13
C ILE A 190 -11.52 -4.33 12.02
N GLY A 191 -12.51 -4.91 11.31
CA GLY A 191 -13.80 -4.27 11.07
C GLY A 191 -13.74 -3.03 10.17
N ALA A 192 -12.75 -2.95 9.27
CA ALA A 192 -12.50 -1.77 8.43
C ALA A 192 -13.74 -1.39 7.60
N HIS A 193 -14.02 -0.08 7.51
CA HIS A 193 -15.18 0.43 6.79
C HIS A 193 -14.86 0.76 5.32
N THR A 194 -13.65 1.27 5.04
CA THR A 194 -13.18 1.60 3.69
C THR A 194 -11.74 1.13 3.46
N VAL A 195 -11.42 0.77 2.21
CA VAL A 195 -10.06 0.55 1.72
C VAL A 195 -9.75 1.61 0.67
N TYR A 196 -8.67 2.36 0.87
CA TYR A 196 -8.14 3.36 -0.07
C TYR A 196 -6.87 2.83 -0.73
N ALA A 197 -6.70 3.12 -2.02
CA ALA A 197 -5.50 2.84 -2.81
C ALA A 197 -5.47 3.79 -4.00
N HIS A 198 -4.30 4.03 -4.60
CA HIS A 198 -4.25 4.62 -5.94
C HIS A 198 -4.78 3.63 -6.99
N THR A 199 -5.51 4.15 -7.97
CA THR A 199 -5.96 3.42 -9.17
C THR A 199 -4.82 3.28 -10.17
N GLU A 200 -4.62 2.11 -10.76
CA GLU A 200 -3.66 1.93 -11.84
C GLU A 200 -4.33 1.49 -13.15
N THR A 201 -3.58 1.56 -14.26
CA THR A 201 -4.13 1.50 -15.64
C THR A 201 -3.84 0.19 -16.36
N CYS A 202 -2.86 -0.59 -15.90
CA CYS A 202 -2.39 -1.80 -16.56
C CYS A 202 -3.24 -3.04 -16.26
N CYS A 203 -3.13 -4.06 -17.11
CA CYS A 203 -4.10 -5.16 -17.16
C CYS A 203 -4.00 -6.17 -16.00
N GLU A 204 -2.80 -6.37 -15.43
CA GLU A 204 -2.60 -7.21 -14.25
C GLU A 204 -3.16 -6.49 -13.01
N GLU A 205 -2.80 -5.22 -12.86
CA GLU A 205 -3.17 -4.29 -11.80
C GLU A 205 -4.69 -4.15 -11.68
N LEU A 206 -5.36 -3.79 -12.78
CA LEU A 206 -6.82 -3.73 -12.87
C LEU A 206 -7.50 -5.08 -12.57
N THR A 207 -6.79 -6.19 -12.79
CA THR A 207 -7.29 -7.52 -12.45
C THR A 207 -7.13 -7.84 -10.97
N VAL A 208 -6.06 -7.39 -10.30
CA VAL A 208 -5.96 -7.43 -8.84
C VAL A 208 -7.03 -6.55 -8.20
N GLU A 209 -7.19 -5.29 -8.62
CA GLU A 209 -8.22 -4.37 -8.12
C GLU A 209 -9.64 -4.96 -8.23
N ARG A 210 -9.97 -5.56 -9.38
CA ARG A 210 -11.26 -6.24 -9.62
C ARG A 210 -11.49 -7.40 -8.63
N ARG A 211 -10.44 -8.16 -8.29
CA ARG A 211 -10.51 -9.27 -7.34
C ARG A 211 -10.58 -8.80 -5.89
N VAL A 212 -9.76 -7.82 -5.48
CA VAL A 212 -9.81 -7.18 -4.15
C VAL A 212 -11.21 -6.63 -3.89
N ARG A 213 -11.79 -5.89 -4.85
CA ARG A 213 -13.16 -5.37 -4.76
C ARG A 213 -14.21 -6.47 -4.58
N LYS A 214 -14.09 -7.59 -5.32
CA LYS A 214 -15.00 -8.75 -5.15
C LYS A 214 -14.83 -9.42 -3.77
N GLY A 215 -13.59 -9.56 -3.29
CA GLY A 215 -13.30 -10.11 -1.97
C GLY A 215 -13.89 -9.25 -0.84
N LEU A 216 -13.75 -7.92 -0.92
CA LEU A 216 -14.36 -6.98 0.02
C LEU A 216 -15.90 -7.04 -0.01
N GLN A 217 -16.52 -7.15 -1.19
CA GLN A 217 -17.96 -7.35 -1.33
C GLN A 217 -18.44 -8.65 -0.66
N ASN A 218 -17.71 -9.75 -0.82
CA ASN A 218 -18.03 -11.02 -0.14
C ASN A 218 -17.95 -10.90 1.39
N VAL A 219 -16.99 -10.14 1.92
CA VAL A 219 -16.86 -9.88 3.37
C VAL A 219 -17.99 -8.98 3.88
N ALA A 220 -18.36 -7.94 3.14
CA ALA A 220 -19.45 -7.04 3.49
C ALA A 220 -20.85 -7.71 3.42
N GLY A 221 -21.03 -8.66 2.51
CA GLY A 221 -22.29 -9.39 2.31
C GLY A 221 -22.59 -10.48 3.34
N GLN A 222 -21.66 -10.80 4.25
CA GLN A 222 -21.95 -11.73 5.36
C GLN A 222 -22.74 -11.00 6.46
N PRO A 223 -23.97 -11.42 6.80
CA PRO A 223 -24.76 -10.76 7.84
C PRO A 223 -24.06 -10.92 9.19
N ARG A 224 -23.60 -9.79 9.75
CA ARG A 224 -23.05 -9.73 11.11
C ARG A 224 -24.17 -10.12 12.08
N GLY A 225 -23.96 -11.18 12.87
CA GLY A 225 -24.91 -11.57 13.91
C GLY A 225 -25.08 -10.45 14.95
N PRO A 226 -26.17 -10.45 15.75
CA PRO A 226 -26.50 -9.34 16.66
C PRO A 226 -25.40 -9.00 17.68
N ASN A 227 -24.48 -9.93 17.96
CA ASN A 227 -23.34 -9.74 18.86
C ASN A 227 -21.99 -9.51 18.13
N GLY A 228 -21.99 -9.14 16.85
CA GLY A 228 -20.81 -8.73 16.08
C GLY A 228 -19.78 -9.81 15.74
N LYS A 229 -19.85 -11.00 16.35
CA LYS A 229 -18.97 -12.13 16.03
C LYS A 229 -19.27 -12.72 14.63
N PRO A 230 -18.25 -13.20 13.89
CA PRO A 230 -18.50 -14.03 12.72
C PRO A 230 -19.21 -15.32 13.14
N ARG A 231 -20.16 -15.77 12.33
CA ARG A 231 -20.66 -17.16 12.42
C ARG A 231 -19.54 -18.09 11.92
N ALA A 232 -19.33 -19.19 12.63
CA ALA A 232 -18.53 -20.32 12.16
C ALA A 232 -19.28 -21.05 11.04
#